data_AF-A0A3C1L9N9-F1
#
_entry.id   AF-A0A3C1L9N9-F1
#
_cell.length_a   1.000
_cell.length_b   1.000
_cell.length_c   1.000
_cell.angle_alpha   90.00
_cell.angle_beta   90.00
_cell.angle_gamma   90.00
#
_symmetry.space_group_name_H-M   'P 1'
#
loop_
_entity.id
_entity.type
_entity.pdbx_description
1 polymer ?
#
loop_
_entity_poly.entity_id
_entity_poly.type
_entity_poly.pdbx_seq_one_letter_code
_entity_poly.pdbx_strand_id
1 'polypeptide(L)'
;MDLTAPRPWWPLGDMEQMRDALRHWLANNWDTSITVGEWWERLASAGLAVPTWNRSHGGLAATAQVQQVVEQELAAAGTIAPPLAGDGVRLMGPILRQFATPEQSNAVLPALLTGRQLWTVLLTEPGTDDPQATTCTATFDWKYVVIDGTKSCTDDSATHALVVTRSADLPGHRGLTCLLVDLAEPGVSTEPGLVRFSAMNTDPANVLGNRDAGWAVVKTILPYLERSLAGRIRRGLVNVEPG
;
A
#
# COMPACT_ATOMS: atom_id res chain seq x y z
N MET A 1 15.88 1.13 -3.05
CA MET A 1 15.97 1.35 -1.60
C MET A 1 16.29 0.04 -0.93
N ASP A 2 17.32 0.01 -0.09
CA ASP A 2 17.62 -1.11 0.82
C ASP A 2 17.15 -0.73 2.23
N LEU A 3 16.21 -1.50 2.81
CA LEU A 3 15.65 -1.20 4.14
C LEU A 3 16.70 -1.27 5.25
N THR A 4 17.80 -2.00 5.02
CA THR A 4 18.88 -2.26 5.97
C THR A 4 20.03 -1.25 5.88
N ALA A 5 20.05 -0.44 4.82
CA ALA A 5 21.10 0.55 4.61
C ALA A 5 21.14 1.59 5.75
N PRO A 6 22.33 2.11 6.10
CA PRO A 6 22.47 3.21 7.05
C PRO A 6 21.65 4.43 6.59
N ARG A 7 20.95 5.07 7.53
CA ARG A 7 20.13 6.25 7.27
C ARG A 7 20.75 7.49 7.90
N PRO A 8 20.44 8.69 7.39
CA PRO A 8 20.75 9.93 8.09
C PRO A 8 20.27 9.87 9.54
N TRP A 9 21.07 10.42 10.44
CA TRP A 9 20.64 10.62 11.82
C TRP A 9 19.69 11.81 11.90
N TRP A 10 18.62 11.67 12.70
CA TRP A 10 17.59 12.68 12.88
C TRP A 10 17.42 12.99 14.38
N PRO A 11 17.35 14.26 14.80
CA PRO A 11 17.12 14.65 16.19
C PRO A 11 15.64 14.51 16.58
N LEU A 12 15.15 13.27 16.64
CA LEU A 12 13.72 12.96 16.84
C LEU A 12 13.11 13.49 18.16
N GLY A 13 13.95 13.87 19.13
CA GLY A 13 13.55 14.37 20.45
C GLY A 13 13.45 15.89 20.58
N ASP A 14 13.89 16.65 19.56
CA ASP A 14 13.89 18.12 19.57
C ASP A 14 13.37 18.63 18.22
N MET A 15 12.22 19.31 18.24
CA MET A 15 11.53 19.70 17.01
C MET A 15 12.19 20.87 16.30
N GLU A 16 12.92 21.72 17.02
CA GLU A 16 13.66 22.83 16.41
C GLU A 16 14.89 22.27 15.68
N GLN A 17 15.66 21.42 16.35
CA GLN A 17 16.78 20.71 15.71
C GLN A 17 16.31 19.83 14.55
N MET A 18 15.13 19.20 14.66
CA MET A 18 14.55 18.40 13.57
C MET A 18 14.24 19.26 12.35
N ARG A 19 13.66 20.45 12.54
CA ARG A 19 13.42 21.39 11.43
C ARG A 19 14.72 21.82 10.79
N ASP A 20 15.72 22.19 11.56
CA ASP A 20 17.01 22.65 11.02
C ASP A 20 17.72 21.54 10.25
N ALA A 21 17.74 20.32 10.80
CA ALA A 21 18.28 19.15 10.12
C ALA A 21 17.52 18.85 8.82
N LEU A 22 16.19 18.92 8.82
CA LEU A 22 15.37 18.73 7.63
C LEU A 22 15.65 19.78 6.57
N ARG A 23 15.68 21.06 6.92
CA ARG A 23 15.97 22.15 5.98
C ARG A 23 17.34 21.99 5.33
N HIS A 24 18.35 21.65 6.14
CA HIS A 24 19.68 21.36 5.63
C HIS A 24 19.66 20.17 4.68
N TRP A 25 19.00 19.07 5.04
CA TRP A 25 18.90 17.90 4.18
C TRP A 25 18.16 18.21 2.87
N LEU A 26 17.03 18.92 2.93
CA LEU A 26 16.24 19.34 1.76
C LEU A 26 17.08 20.19 0.80
N ALA A 27 17.81 21.18 1.31
CA ALA A 27 18.67 22.03 0.48
C ALA A 27 19.75 21.26 -0.31
N ASN A 28 20.15 20.08 0.17
CA ASN A 28 21.16 19.24 -0.48
C ASN A 28 20.57 18.09 -1.31
N ASN A 29 19.28 17.78 -1.15
CA ASN A 29 18.67 16.57 -1.72
C ASN A 29 17.43 16.85 -2.58
N TRP A 30 16.87 18.06 -2.54
CA TRP A 30 15.74 18.46 -3.38
C TRP A 30 16.17 19.47 -4.43
N ASP A 31 15.86 19.16 -5.68
CA ASP A 31 16.00 20.07 -6.82
C ASP A 31 14.93 19.71 -7.85
N THR A 32 14.33 20.71 -8.48
CA THR A 32 13.37 20.55 -9.59
C THR A 32 13.94 19.85 -10.83
N SER A 33 15.27 19.71 -10.92
CA SER A 33 15.92 18.97 -12.02
C SER A 33 15.81 17.44 -11.92
N ILE A 34 15.50 16.89 -10.74
CA ILE A 34 15.37 15.44 -10.54
C ILE A 34 13.95 14.98 -10.84
N THR A 35 13.80 13.70 -11.19
CA THR A 35 12.49 13.09 -11.38
C THR A 35 11.77 12.87 -10.05
N VAL A 36 10.44 12.80 -10.10
CA VAL A 36 9.62 12.49 -8.91
C VAL A 36 9.97 11.14 -8.28
N GLY A 37 10.34 10.14 -9.10
CA GLY A 37 10.77 8.82 -8.62
C GLY A 37 12.09 8.87 -7.86
N GLU A 38 13.08 9.61 -8.37
CA GLU A 38 14.35 9.83 -7.67
C GLU A 38 14.15 10.57 -6.35
N TRP A 39 13.23 11.54 -6.33
CA TRP A 39 12.89 12.25 -5.11
C TRP A 39 12.25 11.35 -4.05
N TRP A 40 11.27 10.53 -4.44
CA TRP A 40 10.63 9.58 -3.52
C TRP A 40 11.60 8.50 -3.04
N GLU A 41 12.55 8.07 -3.87
CA GLU A 41 13.64 7.18 -3.47
C GLU A 41 14.52 7.81 -2.38
N ARG A 42 14.86 9.11 -2.50
CA ARG A 42 15.62 9.84 -1.48
C ARG A 42 14.83 9.94 -0.16
N LEU A 43 13.55 10.31 -0.23
CA LEU A 43 12.68 10.41 0.95
C LEU A 43 12.51 9.06 1.66
N ALA A 44 12.23 8.00 0.89
CA ALA A 44 12.06 6.66 1.44
C ALA A 44 13.35 6.16 2.10
N SER A 45 14.49 6.31 1.42
CA SER A 45 15.81 5.92 1.93
C SER A 45 16.20 6.68 3.21
N ALA A 46 15.81 7.96 3.31
CA ALA A 46 16.02 8.78 4.51
C ALA A 46 15.05 8.45 5.67
N GLY A 47 14.04 7.59 5.43
CA GLY A 47 12.99 7.25 6.38
C GLY A 47 11.88 8.31 6.51
N LEU A 48 11.90 9.32 5.64
CA LEU A 48 11.00 10.47 5.68
C LEU A 48 9.66 10.19 4.99
N ALA A 49 9.56 9.13 4.17
CA ALA A 49 8.29 8.73 3.55
C ALA A 49 7.26 8.23 4.58
N VAL A 50 7.68 7.51 5.61
CA VAL A 50 6.78 7.00 6.66
C VAL A 50 7.42 7.15 8.05
N PRO A 51 7.64 8.37 8.55
CA PRO A 51 8.49 8.61 9.73
C PRO A 51 8.04 7.83 10.99
N THR A 52 6.73 7.65 11.14
CA THR A 52 6.11 6.95 12.28
C THR A 52 6.23 5.44 12.23
N TRP A 53 6.60 4.84 11.10
CA TRP A 53 6.74 3.39 10.99
C TRP A 53 8.04 2.91 11.63
N ASN A 54 8.07 1.64 12.02
CA ASN A 54 9.28 1.01 12.53
C ASN A 54 10.43 1.08 11.51
N ARG A 55 11.67 1.12 12.00
CA ARG A 55 12.87 1.17 11.16
C ARG A 55 12.95 0.02 10.16
N SER A 56 12.61 -1.20 10.59
CA SER A 56 12.56 -2.38 9.73
C SER A 56 11.56 -2.28 8.58
N HIS A 57 10.59 -1.36 8.65
CA HIS A 57 9.57 -1.15 7.62
C HIS A 57 9.77 0.16 6.84
N GLY A 58 10.97 0.74 6.89
CA GLY A 58 11.31 1.95 6.16
C GLY A 58 11.06 3.27 6.90
N GLY A 59 10.52 3.25 8.12
CA GLY A 59 10.28 4.47 8.92
C GLY A 59 11.38 4.81 9.93
N LEU A 60 11.16 5.81 10.78
CA LEU A 60 12.14 6.25 11.81
C LEU A 60 11.79 5.80 13.23
N ALA A 61 10.65 5.12 13.41
CA ALA A 61 9.97 4.90 14.68
C ALA A 61 9.71 6.22 15.42
N ALA A 62 9.41 7.28 14.66
CA ALA A 62 9.21 8.62 15.19
C ALA A 62 7.79 8.84 15.72
N THR A 63 7.60 9.93 16.46
CA THR A 63 6.27 10.35 16.93
C THR A 63 5.46 11.01 15.81
N ALA A 64 4.14 11.14 16.01
CA ALA A 64 3.27 11.87 15.08
C ALA A 64 3.68 13.35 14.94
N GLN A 65 4.26 13.94 15.99
CA GLN A 65 4.79 15.31 15.96
C GLN A 65 5.96 15.45 14.99
N VAL A 66 6.88 14.47 14.95
CA VAL A 66 7.96 14.44 13.96
C VAL A 66 7.38 14.35 12.55
N GLN A 67 6.39 13.49 12.33
CA GLN A 67 5.75 13.39 11.02
C GLN A 67 5.12 14.73 10.60
N GLN A 68 4.45 15.43 11.51
CA GLN A 68 3.89 16.76 11.22
C GLN A 68 4.98 17.77 10.84
N VAL A 69 6.14 17.74 11.51
CA VAL A 69 7.28 18.60 11.15
C VAL A 69 7.81 18.25 9.75
N VAL A 70 7.97 16.97 9.43
CA VAL A 70 8.39 16.51 8.10
C VAL A 70 7.42 17.01 7.02
N GLU A 71 6.12 16.81 7.22
CA GLU A 71 5.09 17.27 6.26
C GLU A 71 5.13 18.79 6.06
N GLN A 72 5.30 19.56 7.14
CA GLN A 72 5.39 21.03 7.07
C GLN A 72 6.62 21.52 6.30
N GLU A 73 7.80 20.97 6.58
CA GLU A 73 9.04 21.41 5.93
C GLU A 73 9.08 20.96 4.45
N LEU A 74 8.55 19.77 4.13
CA LEU A 74 8.36 19.32 2.74
C LEU A 74 7.44 20.25 1.96
N ALA A 75 6.33 20.69 2.56
CA ALA A 75 5.41 21.63 1.95
C ALA A 75 6.03 23.02 1.78
N ALA A 76 6.73 23.53 2.80
CA ALA A 76 7.39 24.83 2.76
C ALA A 76 8.49 24.90 1.68
N ALA A 77 9.19 23.80 1.44
CA ALA A 77 10.19 23.68 0.38
C ALA A 77 9.59 23.42 -1.03
N GLY A 78 8.26 23.39 -1.17
CA GLY A 78 7.59 23.15 -2.45
C GLY A 78 7.87 21.77 -3.04
N THR A 79 8.16 20.77 -2.21
CA THR A 79 8.48 19.41 -2.65
C THR A 79 7.21 18.63 -3.00
N ILE A 80 7.38 17.52 -3.71
CA ILE A 80 6.30 16.57 -3.98
C ILE A 80 6.33 15.46 -2.93
N ALA A 81 5.28 15.34 -2.12
CA ALA A 81 5.17 14.25 -1.15
C ALA A 81 5.09 12.88 -1.86
N PRO A 82 5.58 11.78 -1.27
CA PRO A 82 5.37 10.44 -1.79
C PRO A 82 3.87 10.12 -1.89
N PRO A 83 3.45 9.13 -2.70
CA PRO A 83 2.04 8.81 -2.93
C PRO A 83 1.41 8.06 -1.74
N LEU A 84 1.67 8.54 -0.53
CA LEU A 84 1.24 7.96 0.75
C LEU A 84 -0.27 8.08 0.97
N ALA A 85 -0.90 9.03 0.27
CA ALA A 85 -2.34 9.26 0.34
C ALA A 85 -3.15 8.22 -0.46
N GLY A 86 -2.51 7.46 -1.35
CA GLY A 86 -3.14 6.38 -2.10
C GLY A 86 -3.57 5.20 -1.23
N ASP A 87 -4.42 4.34 -1.81
CA ASP A 87 -4.90 3.12 -1.15
C ASP A 87 -3.73 2.18 -0.80
N GLY A 88 -2.64 2.21 -1.61
CA GLY A 88 -1.43 1.44 -1.39
C GLY A 88 -0.85 1.56 0.01
N VAL A 89 -0.20 2.67 0.39
CA VAL A 89 0.50 2.74 1.70
C VAL A 89 -0.48 2.65 2.86
N ARG A 90 -1.67 3.23 2.72
CA ARG A 90 -2.70 3.28 3.77
C ARG A 90 -3.28 1.90 4.08
N LEU A 91 -3.55 1.08 3.07
CA LEU A 91 -4.13 -0.26 3.24
C LEU A 91 -3.05 -1.34 3.35
N MET A 92 -2.00 -1.27 2.52
CA MET A 92 -0.90 -2.25 2.52
C MET A 92 -0.03 -2.13 3.78
N GLY A 93 0.20 -0.94 4.31
CA GLY A 93 1.07 -0.75 5.47
C GLY A 93 0.68 -1.58 6.70
N PRO A 94 -0.57 -1.48 7.19
CA PRO A 94 -1.05 -2.28 8.31
C PRO A 94 -0.99 -3.79 8.06
N ILE A 95 -1.35 -4.26 6.86
CA ILE A 95 -1.36 -5.69 6.56
C ILE A 95 0.04 -6.26 6.42
N LEU A 96 0.97 -5.56 5.77
CA LEU A 96 2.34 -6.03 5.60
C LEU A 96 3.00 -6.13 6.97
N ARG A 97 2.79 -5.13 7.83
CA ARG A 97 3.31 -5.15 9.22
C ARG A 97 2.84 -6.36 10.02
N GLN A 98 1.61 -6.80 9.81
CA GLN A 98 0.99 -7.84 10.63
C GLN A 98 1.16 -9.25 10.04
N PHE A 99 1.16 -9.38 8.72
CA PHE A 99 1.02 -10.67 8.04
C PHE A 99 2.13 -10.98 7.04
N ALA A 100 2.94 -10.00 6.62
CA ALA A 100 4.01 -10.28 5.67
C ALA A 100 5.18 -10.98 6.35
N THR A 101 5.76 -11.94 5.63
CA THR A 101 7.07 -12.48 6.00
C THR A 101 8.15 -11.42 5.80
N PRO A 102 9.36 -11.61 6.36
CA PRO A 102 10.50 -10.74 6.07
C PRO A 102 10.78 -10.61 4.57
N GLU A 103 10.69 -11.71 3.81
CA GLU A 103 10.92 -11.75 2.37
C GLU A 103 9.88 -10.94 1.61
N GLN A 104 8.59 -11.12 1.94
CA GLN A 104 7.50 -10.34 1.37
C GLN A 104 7.63 -8.85 1.70
N SER A 105 8.00 -8.53 2.94
CA SER A 105 8.22 -7.14 3.38
C SER A 105 9.36 -6.49 2.60
N ASN A 106 10.48 -7.20 2.42
CA ASN A 106 11.64 -6.72 1.67
C ASN A 106 11.35 -6.57 0.16
N ALA A 107 10.47 -7.40 -0.40
CA ALA A 107 10.05 -7.29 -1.80
C ALA A 107 9.09 -6.11 -2.03
N VAL A 108 8.10 -5.93 -1.15
CA VAL A 108 7.00 -4.99 -1.36
C VAL A 108 7.30 -3.59 -0.85
N LEU A 109 7.82 -3.44 0.37
CA LEU A 109 7.94 -2.14 1.04
C LEU A 109 8.81 -1.13 0.28
N PRO A 110 10.00 -1.50 -0.26
CA PRO A 110 10.81 -0.56 -1.02
C PRO A 110 10.09 0.01 -2.24
N ALA A 111 9.34 -0.82 -2.97
CA ALA A 111 8.64 -0.38 -4.17
C ALA A 111 7.36 0.41 -3.83
N LEU A 112 6.66 0.01 -2.78
CA LEU A 112 5.51 0.72 -2.22
C LEU A 112 5.88 2.13 -1.76
N LEU A 113 6.95 2.27 -0.98
CA LEU A 113 7.37 3.57 -0.42
C LEU A 113 7.96 4.53 -1.45
N THR A 114 8.38 4.01 -2.60
CA THR A 114 8.99 4.80 -3.70
C THR A 114 8.02 5.03 -4.85
N GLY A 115 6.77 4.58 -4.73
CA GLY A 115 5.76 4.71 -5.78
C GLY A 115 6.02 3.87 -7.03
N ARG A 116 7.02 2.99 -7.02
CA ARG A 116 7.32 2.08 -8.15
C ARG A 116 6.28 0.97 -8.30
N GLN A 117 5.61 0.62 -7.21
CA GLN A 117 4.43 -0.23 -7.23
C GLN A 117 3.25 0.54 -6.65
N LEU A 118 2.21 0.69 -7.44
CA LEU A 118 0.92 1.21 -7.02
C LEU A 118 0.04 0.03 -6.64
N TRP A 119 -0.38 0.01 -5.37
CA TRP A 119 -1.12 -1.11 -4.78
C TRP A 119 -2.58 -0.76 -4.55
N THR A 120 -3.46 -1.71 -4.84
CA THR A 120 -4.87 -1.69 -4.49
C THR A 120 -5.28 -2.94 -3.69
N VAL A 121 -6.49 -2.94 -3.15
CA VAL A 121 -7.05 -4.12 -2.48
C VAL A 121 -8.35 -4.53 -3.18
N LEU A 122 -8.33 -5.71 -3.76
CA LEU A 122 -9.43 -6.28 -4.53
C LEU A 122 -10.28 -7.19 -3.61
N LEU A 123 -11.21 -6.54 -2.92
CA LEU A 123 -12.06 -7.15 -1.91
C LEU A 123 -13.45 -7.53 -2.48
N THR A 124 -14.07 -6.61 -3.23
CA THR A 124 -15.44 -6.73 -3.74
C THR A 124 -15.51 -7.30 -5.15
N GLU A 125 -16.69 -7.74 -5.55
CA GLU A 125 -16.96 -8.32 -6.87
C GLU A 125 -18.15 -7.62 -7.54
N PRO A 126 -18.29 -7.69 -8.87
CA PRO A 126 -19.50 -7.21 -9.52
C PRO A 126 -20.74 -7.91 -8.93
N GLY A 127 -21.67 -7.11 -8.40
CA GLY A 127 -22.90 -7.62 -7.79
C GLY A 127 -22.83 -7.94 -6.29
N THR A 128 -21.65 -7.87 -5.64
CA THR A 128 -21.55 -8.01 -4.18
C THR A 128 -20.38 -7.22 -3.59
N ASP A 129 -20.64 -6.47 -2.52
CA ASP A 129 -19.63 -5.79 -1.71
C ASP A 129 -19.19 -6.61 -0.49
N ASP A 130 -19.80 -7.78 -0.24
CA ASP A 130 -19.42 -8.67 0.84
C ASP A 130 -18.26 -9.60 0.42
N PRO A 131 -17.05 -9.43 0.96
CA PRO A 131 -15.92 -10.30 0.63
C PRO A 131 -16.14 -11.75 1.06
N GLN A 132 -17.03 -12.01 2.02
CA GLN A 132 -17.36 -13.36 2.43
C GLN A 132 -18.19 -14.11 1.39
N ALA A 133 -18.76 -13.41 0.41
CA ALA A 133 -19.48 -13.97 -0.73
C ALA A 133 -18.60 -14.12 -1.98
N THR A 134 -17.27 -13.90 -1.86
CA THR A 134 -16.34 -13.99 -3.00
C THR A 134 -16.46 -15.30 -3.76
N THR A 135 -16.61 -15.18 -5.08
CA THR A 135 -16.62 -16.28 -6.05
C THR A 135 -15.29 -16.42 -6.78
N CYS A 136 -14.40 -15.42 -6.69
CA CYS A 136 -13.03 -15.53 -7.13
C CYS A 136 -12.29 -16.60 -6.31
N THR A 137 -11.69 -17.57 -7.00
CA THR A 137 -11.07 -18.75 -6.41
C THR A 137 -9.54 -18.69 -6.46
N ALA A 138 -8.90 -19.37 -5.52
CA ALA A 138 -7.48 -19.69 -5.55
C ALA A 138 -7.30 -21.20 -5.31
N THR A 139 -6.98 -21.93 -6.38
CA THR A 139 -6.78 -23.38 -6.33
C THR A 139 -5.31 -23.70 -6.14
N PHE A 140 -4.97 -24.40 -5.07
CA PHE A 140 -3.60 -24.79 -4.74
C PHE A 140 -3.26 -26.15 -5.33
N ASP A 141 -2.21 -26.21 -6.13
CA ASP A 141 -1.64 -27.44 -6.67
C ASP A 141 -0.13 -27.44 -6.41
N TRP A 142 0.28 -28.12 -5.33
CA TRP A 142 1.66 -28.35 -4.86
C TRP A 142 2.66 -27.19 -5.03
N LYS A 143 3.07 -26.89 -6.28
CA LYS A 143 4.05 -25.86 -6.63
C LYS A 143 3.45 -24.52 -7.05
N TYR A 144 2.16 -24.44 -7.36
CA TYR A 144 1.51 -23.22 -7.82
C TYR A 144 0.11 -23.03 -7.25
N VAL A 145 -0.37 -21.80 -7.37
CA VAL A 145 -1.73 -21.38 -7.08
C VAL A 145 -2.34 -20.83 -8.35
N VAL A 146 -3.55 -21.27 -8.69
CA VAL A 146 -4.30 -20.76 -9.84
C VAL A 146 -5.44 -19.87 -9.34
N ILE A 147 -5.43 -18.61 -9.75
CA ILE A 147 -6.50 -17.65 -9.44
C ILE A 147 -7.45 -17.55 -10.63
N ASP A 148 -8.74 -17.67 -10.37
CA ASP A 148 -9.79 -17.50 -11.39
C ASP A 148 -10.98 -16.72 -10.82
N GLY A 149 -11.52 -15.79 -11.60
CA GLY A 149 -12.69 -15.00 -11.22
C GLY A 149 -12.54 -13.53 -11.55
N THR A 150 -13.40 -12.70 -10.97
CA THR A 150 -13.47 -11.27 -11.30
C THR A 150 -13.62 -10.45 -10.03
N LYS A 151 -12.90 -9.32 -9.97
CA LYS A 151 -12.92 -8.36 -8.86
C LYS A 151 -13.28 -6.97 -9.36
N SER A 152 -14.01 -6.24 -8.53
CA SER A 152 -14.22 -4.81 -8.76
C SER A 152 -12.94 -4.04 -8.41
N CYS A 153 -12.55 -3.10 -9.25
CA CYS A 153 -11.42 -2.20 -9.01
C CYS A 153 -11.91 -0.76 -9.01
N THR A 154 -11.38 0.07 -8.10
CA THR A 154 -11.71 1.51 -8.09
C THR A 154 -10.49 2.39 -8.36
N ASP A 155 -9.36 1.76 -8.66
CA ASP A 155 -8.09 2.42 -8.96
C ASP A 155 -7.47 1.78 -10.21
N ASP A 156 -7.79 2.36 -11.36
CA ASP A 156 -7.30 1.89 -12.67
C ASP A 156 -5.79 2.15 -12.86
N SER A 157 -5.15 2.89 -11.94
CA SER A 157 -3.69 3.10 -11.96
C SER A 157 -2.90 2.04 -11.21
N ALA A 158 -3.59 1.12 -10.51
CA ALA A 158 -2.94 0.08 -9.74
C ALA A 158 -2.14 -0.86 -10.64
N THR A 159 -0.91 -1.15 -10.20
CA THR A 159 -0.01 -2.12 -10.84
C THR A 159 -0.01 -3.46 -10.11
N HIS A 160 -0.35 -3.44 -8.82
CA HIS A 160 -0.32 -4.58 -7.92
C HIS A 160 -1.58 -4.61 -7.07
N ALA A 161 -1.98 -5.79 -6.62
CA ALA A 161 -3.17 -5.97 -5.81
C ALA A 161 -2.97 -6.98 -4.68
N LEU A 162 -3.58 -6.70 -3.53
CA LEU A 162 -3.97 -7.74 -2.60
C LEU A 162 -5.34 -8.29 -3.03
N VAL A 163 -5.41 -9.57 -3.39
CA VAL A 163 -6.65 -10.20 -3.89
C VAL A 163 -7.23 -11.13 -2.83
N VAL A 164 -8.49 -10.91 -2.46
CA VAL A 164 -9.23 -11.83 -1.58
C VAL A 164 -9.87 -12.93 -2.41
N THR A 165 -9.57 -14.18 -2.13
CA THR A 165 -10.06 -15.34 -2.90
C THR A 165 -10.65 -16.41 -1.98
N ARG A 166 -11.43 -17.33 -2.56
CA ARG A 166 -11.87 -18.58 -1.95
C ARG A 166 -10.87 -19.69 -2.28
N SER A 167 -10.27 -20.32 -1.27
CA SER A 167 -9.33 -21.43 -1.44
C SER A 167 -9.80 -22.75 -0.83
N ALA A 168 -10.86 -22.71 -0.02
CA ALA A 168 -11.57 -23.89 0.46
C ALA A 168 -13.07 -23.64 0.41
N ASP A 169 -13.84 -24.67 0.05
CA ASP A 169 -15.31 -24.62 0.02
C ASP A 169 -15.89 -24.67 1.44
N LEU A 170 -15.77 -23.54 2.14
CA LEU A 170 -16.27 -23.32 3.48
C LEU A 170 -17.11 -22.04 3.48
N PRO A 171 -18.20 -22.01 4.27
CA PRO A 171 -19.14 -20.89 4.23
C PRO A 171 -18.57 -19.62 4.89
N GLY A 172 -19.00 -18.47 4.37
CA GLY A 172 -18.76 -17.14 4.93
C GLY A 172 -17.27 -16.77 4.90
N HIS A 173 -16.74 -16.33 6.04
CA HIS A 173 -15.34 -15.89 6.15
C HIS A 173 -14.30 -17.03 6.17
N ARG A 174 -14.73 -18.29 6.31
CA ARG A 174 -13.80 -19.44 6.39
C ARG A 174 -13.36 -19.85 4.99
N GLY A 175 -12.10 -20.27 4.82
CA GLY A 175 -11.61 -20.70 3.51
C GLY A 175 -11.25 -19.55 2.56
N LEU A 176 -11.09 -18.34 3.10
CA LEU A 176 -10.56 -17.21 2.35
C LEU A 176 -9.03 -17.24 2.33
N THR A 177 -8.40 -16.82 1.25
CA THR A 177 -6.96 -16.59 1.16
C THR A 177 -6.69 -15.24 0.49
N CYS A 178 -5.71 -14.49 1.01
CA CYS A 178 -5.26 -13.24 0.43
C CYS A 178 -3.94 -13.44 -0.31
N LEU A 179 -3.85 -13.02 -1.57
CA LEU A 179 -2.64 -13.14 -2.39
C LEU A 179 -2.14 -11.77 -2.85
N LEU A 180 -0.83 -11.61 -2.85
CA LEU A 180 -0.11 -10.50 -3.47
C LEU A 180 0.05 -10.79 -4.96
N VAL A 181 -0.48 -9.94 -5.83
CA VAL A 181 -0.53 -10.18 -7.28
C VAL A 181 0.02 -8.96 -8.03
N ASP A 182 0.93 -9.20 -8.97
CA ASP A 182 1.27 -8.24 -10.03
C ASP A 182 0.22 -8.32 -11.14
N LEU A 183 -0.41 -7.18 -11.45
CA LEU A 183 -1.52 -7.11 -12.41
C LEU A 183 -1.05 -7.19 -13.87
N ALA A 184 0.27 -7.20 -14.12
CA ALA A 184 0.85 -7.45 -15.44
C ALA A 184 1.09 -8.95 -15.72
N GLU A 185 0.88 -9.83 -14.74
CA GLU A 185 1.10 -11.27 -14.90
C GLU A 185 0.16 -11.90 -15.94
N PRO A 186 0.60 -12.93 -16.68
CA PRO A 186 -0.25 -13.67 -17.61
C PRO A 186 -1.51 -14.21 -16.93
N GLY A 187 -2.65 -14.01 -17.58
CA GLY A 187 -3.97 -14.40 -17.05
C GLY A 187 -4.66 -13.30 -16.23
N VAL A 188 -4.06 -12.12 -16.08
CA VAL A 188 -4.72 -10.92 -15.54
C VAL A 188 -5.14 -10.00 -16.68
N SER A 189 -6.37 -9.49 -16.62
CA SER A 189 -6.88 -8.43 -17.50
C SER A 189 -7.49 -7.32 -16.66
N THR A 190 -7.01 -6.09 -16.85
CA THR A 190 -7.51 -4.89 -16.17
C THR A 190 -8.36 -4.06 -17.11
N GLU A 191 -9.58 -3.75 -16.71
CA GLU A 191 -10.50 -2.84 -17.40
C GLU A 191 -10.98 -1.77 -16.40
N PRO A 192 -11.43 -0.58 -16.85
CA PRO A 192 -11.96 0.41 -15.94
C PRO A 192 -13.05 -0.17 -15.04
N GLY A 193 -12.83 -0.12 -13.72
CA GLY A 193 -13.77 -0.67 -12.75
C GLY A 193 -13.61 -2.17 -12.40
N LEU A 194 -12.72 -2.91 -13.07
CA LEU A 194 -12.69 -4.38 -13.03
C LEU A 194 -11.29 -4.98 -13.21
N VAL A 195 -11.00 -6.05 -12.48
CA VAL A 195 -9.88 -6.96 -12.79
C VAL A 195 -10.41 -8.37 -12.97
N ARG A 196 -10.07 -9.01 -14.09
CA ARG A 196 -10.39 -10.40 -14.40
C ARG A 196 -9.14 -11.27 -14.27
N PHE A 197 -9.27 -12.36 -13.54
CA PHE A 197 -8.29 -13.44 -13.46
C PHE A 197 -8.82 -14.63 -14.26
N SER A 198 -8.05 -15.09 -15.24
CA SER A 198 -8.39 -16.21 -16.13
C SER A 198 -7.30 -17.26 -16.02
N ALA A 199 -7.46 -18.17 -15.05
CA ALA A 199 -6.46 -19.16 -14.66
C ALA A 199 -5.04 -18.58 -14.47
N MET A 200 -4.93 -17.43 -13.79
CA MET A 200 -3.64 -16.79 -13.49
C MET A 200 -2.83 -17.69 -12.56
N ASN A 201 -1.59 -18.00 -12.93
CA ASN A 201 -0.71 -18.88 -12.17
C ASN A 201 0.25 -18.05 -11.30
N THR A 202 0.41 -18.41 -10.02
CA THR A 202 1.31 -17.72 -9.09
C THR A 202 1.93 -18.67 -8.07
N ASP A 203 2.97 -18.20 -7.36
CA ASP A 203 3.66 -18.98 -6.34
C ASP A 203 2.89 -18.98 -4.99
N PRO A 204 2.80 -20.11 -4.26
CA PRO A 204 2.25 -20.12 -2.91
C PRO A 204 2.89 -19.11 -1.94
N ALA A 205 4.13 -18.69 -2.17
CA ALA A 205 4.83 -17.65 -1.42
C ALA A 205 4.15 -16.26 -1.53
N ASN A 206 3.26 -16.06 -2.50
CA ASN A 206 2.47 -14.84 -2.63
C ASN A 206 1.24 -14.82 -1.71
N VAL A 207 0.96 -15.89 -0.96
CA VAL A 207 -0.05 -15.88 0.10
C VAL A 207 0.39 -14.94 1.23
N LEU A 208 -0.40 -13.91 1.50
CA LEU A 208 -0.20 -13.03 2.63
C LEU A 208 -0.96 -13.56 3.85
N GLY A 209 -0.22 -13.83 4.94
CA GLY A 209 -0.77 -14.50 6.12
C GLY A 209 -0.85 -16.01 5.90
N ASN A 210 -2.00 -16.62 6.21
CA ASN A 210 -2.19 -18.07 6.14
C ASN A 210 -3.28 -18.43 5.12
N ARG A 211 -3.05 -19.51 4.38
CA ARG A 211 -4.06 -20.16 3.55
C ARG A 211 -5.31 -20.48 4.37
N ASP A 212 -6.48 -20.29 3.76
CA ASP A 212 -7.82 -20.53 4.33
C ASP A 212 -8.19 -19.67 5.55
N ALA A 213 -7.30 -18.75 5.96
CA ALA A 213 -7.45 -17.86 7.11
C ALA A 213 -7.31 -16.37 6.73
N GLY A 214 -7.52 -16.03 5.45
CA GLY A 214 -7.45 -14.67 4.90
C GLY A 214 -8.41 -13.67 5.54
N TRP A 215 -9.44 -14.12 6.25
CA TRP A 215 -10.32 -13.22 7.01
C TRP A 215 -9.58 -12.38 8.06
N ALA A 216 -8.48 -12.90 8.62
CA ALA A 216 -7.65 -12.11 9.53
C ALA A 216 -7.08 -10.85 8.83
N VAL A 217 -6.64 -11.00 7.58
CA VAL A 217 -6.13 -9.90 6.74
C VAL A 217 -7.26 -8.94 6.37
N VAL A 218 -8.42 -9.46 5.94
CA VAL A 218 -9.59 -8.65 5.58
C VAL A 218 -10.06 -7.80 6.76
N LYS A 219 -10.16 -8.37 7.96
CA LYS A 219 -10.54 -7.59 9.15
C LYS A 219 -9.59 -6.44 9.47
N THR A 220 -8.30 -6.60 9.19
CA THR A 220 -7.30 -5.55 9.45
C THR A 220 -7.52 -4.33 8.54
N ILE A 221 -8.02 -4.51 7.31
CA ILE A 221 -8.22 -3.40 6.35
C ILE A 221 -9.59 -2.71 6.45
N LEU A 222 -10.64 -3.40 6.91
CA LEU A 222 -12.01 -2.84 6.95
C LEU A 222 -12.08 -1.44 7.61
N PRO A 223 -11.47 -1.18 8.79
CA PRO A 223 -11.50 0.14 9.40
C PRO A 223 -10.84 1.24 8.57
N TYR A 224 -9.86 0.88 7.74
CA TYR A 224 -9.16 1.82 6.86
C TYR A 224 -9.95 2.12 5.58
N LEU A 225 -10.74 1.16 5.11
CA LEU A 225 -11.68 1.35 3.99
C LEU A 225 -12.84 2.27 4.40
N GLU A 226 -13.44 2.05 5.57
CA GLU A 226 -14.53 2.90 6.10
C GLU A 226 -14.09 4.35 6.28
N ARG A 227 -12.88 4.58 6.80
CA ARG A 227 -12.31 5.94 6.93
C ARG A 227 -12.07 6.60 5.57
N SER A 228 -11.71 5.82 4.54
CA SER A 228 -11.57 6.32 3.17
C SER A 228 -12.92 6.73 2.57
N LEU A 229 -13.98 5.94 2.80
CA LEU A 229 -15.33 6.28 2.36
C LEU A 229 -15.87 7.52 3.08
N ALA A 230 -15.65 7.64 4.39
CA ALA A 230 -15.98 8.85 5.15
C ALA A 230 -15.23 10.09 4.65
N GLY A 231 -13.97 9.93 4.20
CA GLY A 231 -13.18 10.99 3.55
C GLY A 231 -13.67 11.33 2.14
N ARG A 232 -14.12 10.34 1.35
CA ARG A 232 -14.73 10.52 0.02
C ARG A 232 -16.07 11.26 0.13
N ILE A 233 -16.88 10.98 1.15
CA ILE A 233 -18.13 11.71 1.45
C ILE A 233 -17.84 13.17 1.87
N ARG A 234 -16.65 13.47 2.41
CA ARG A 234 -16.22 14.85 2.73
C ARG A 234 -15.56 15.61 1.56
N ARG A 235 -15.52 15.05 0.35
CA ARG A 235 -15.29 15.82 -0.90
C ARG A 235 -16.61 16.21 -1.56
N GLY A 236 -17.53 16.74 -0.76
CA GLY A 236 -18.59 17.59 -1.30
C GLY A 236 -17.96 18.92 -1.68
N LEU A 237 -17.69 19.10 -2.97
CA LEU A 237 -17.45 20.40 -3.57
C LEU A 237 -18.55 21.35 -3.09
N VAL A 238 -18.17 22.39 -2.32
CA VAL A 238 -19.02 23.56 -2.22
C VAL A 238 -18.91 24.24 -3.58
N ASN A 239 -19.97 24.15 -4.39
CA ASN A 239 -20.13 25.04 -5.54
C ASN A 239 -20.23 26.46 -4.98
N VAL A 240 -19.23 27.28 -5.28
CA VAL A 240 -19.34 28.74 -5.14
C VAL A 240 -19.76 29.24 -6.52
N GLU A 241 -20.96 29.82 -6.63
CA GLU A 241 -21.36 30.48 -7.87
C GLU A 241 -20.44 31.67 -8.14
N PRO A 242 -20.07 31.91 -9.41
CA PRO A 242 -19.30 33.11 -9.75
C PRO A 242 -20.22 34.32 -9.64
N GLY A 243 -20.09 35.05 -8.53
CA GLY A 243 -20.48 36.46 -8.43
C GLY A 243 -19.41 37.36 -9.02
#